data_AF-A0A7S0AFQ0-F1
#
_entry.id   AF-A0A7S0AFQ0-F1
#
_cell.length_a   1.000
_cell.length_b   1.000
_cell.length_c   1.000
_cell.angle_alpha   90.00
_cell.angle_beta   90.00
_cell.angle_gamma   90.00
#
_symmetry.space_group_name_H-M   'P 1'
#
loop_
_entity.id
_entity.type
_entity.pdbx_description
1 polymer ?
#
loop_
_entity_poly.entity_id
_entity_poly.type
_entity_poly.pdbx_seq_one_letter_code
_entity_poly.pdbx_strand_id
1 'polypeptide(L)'
;MTTTLLPALLSLLVLAADVSAAGQQQCYGIDPQPDLVNFLGAELSYDTADHICCHNHRLAEYRGYLEAPEVRLFDKLDPTVEHVFYDSVCGLPLFVAPRGRTFEEFQEESIHHGWPSFRPAEIISENVIIHDDGRMESRCKTHLGHNLPKGGVDRYCIDLVCIAGAPLTTDDAMYKSLVSAGAPIGVVEQDDMMNGSGGDGDMNDPYEKGNLGGVITADQLDTETYVSSAEEFSGKYNDWKRNVAIAAATVGSLLVVLFAFFCFRKKCSKKKKPDNAGMAARKSVVAVGEEEGKMLPEETNDDSSGTHSNEDV
;
A
#
# COMPACT_ATOMS: atom_id res chain seq x y z
N MET A 1 -66.11 9.52 33.16
CA MET A 1 -65.34 8.32 32.74
C MET A 1 -64.96 8.54 31.29
N THR A 2 -63.90 9.33 31.07
CA THR A 2 -62.58 8.85 30.63
C THR A 2 -62.61 8.29 29.20
N THR A 3 -62.20 9.12 28.24
CA THR A 3 -61.59 8.65 26.99
C THR A 3 -60.86 9.84 26.36
N THR A 4 -59.64 10.07 26.86
CA THR A 4 -58.61 10.85 26.19
C THR A 4 -58.19 10.10 24.93
N LEU A 5 -58.53 10.62 23.75
CA LEU A 5 -58.03 10.11 22.48
C LEU A 5 -56.61 10.66 22.25
N LEU A 6 -55.69 9.72 22.06
CA LEU A 6 -54.26 9.90 21.86
C LEU A 6 -53.95 10.87 20.71
N PRO A 7 -52.86 11.67 20.80
CA PRO A 7 -52.26 12.23 19.60
C PRO A 7 -51.60 11.08 18.83
N ALA A 8 -51.98 10.93 17.56
CA ALA A 8 -51.32 10.04 16.62
C ALA A 8 -49.86 10.50 16.47
N LEU A 9 -48.95 9.80 17.15
CA LEU A 9 -47.52 9.86 16.87
C LEU A 9 -47.31 9.15 15.52
N LEU A 10 -47.46 9.89 14.43
CA LEU A 10 -47.03 9.45 13.12
C LEU A 10 -45.49 9.37 13.20
N SER A 11 -44.99 8.15 13.38
CA SER A 11 -43.57 7.85 13.25
C SER A 11 -43.14 8.27 11.86
N LEU A 12 -42.43 9.41 11.79
CA LEU A 12 -41.70 9.81 10.61
C LEU A 12 -40.59 8.78 10.44
N LEU A 13 -40.86 7.75 9.65
CA LEU A 13 -39.87 6.80 9.20
C LEU A 13 -38.96 7.59 8.26
N VAL A 14 -37.92 8.21 8.83
CA VAL A 14 -36.81 8.75 8.06
C VAL A 14 -36.20 7.55 7.36
N LEU A 15 -36.52 7.38 6.07
CA LEU A 15 -35.60 6.70 5.18
C LEU A 15 -34.34 7.57 5.19
N ALA A 16 -33.44 7.30 6.12
CA ALA A 16 -32.04 7.49 5.84
C ALA A 16 -31.79 6.58 4.65
N ALA A 17 -31.82 7.15 3.45
CA ALA A 17 -31.11 6.53 2.35
C ALA A 17 -29.69 6.32 2.90
N ASP A 18 -29.26 5.06 2.95
CA ASP A 18 -27.88 4.70 3.24
C ASP A 18 -26.99 5.42 2.22
N VAL A 19 -26.59 6.67 2.52
CA VAL A 19 -25.38 7.28 1.98
C VAL A 19 -24.24 6.72 2.84
N SER A 20 -24.11 5.40 2.81
CA SER A 20 -23.05 4.68 3.48
C SER A 20 -22.43 3.78 2.42
N ALA A 21 -21.17 4.07 2.12
CA ALA A 21 -20.30 3.31 1.23
C ALA A 21 -20.67 3.34 -0.27
N ALA A 22 -20.70 4.52 -0.88
CA ALA A 22 -20.09 4.61 -2.22
C ALA A 22 -18.57 4.50 -2.04
N GLY A 23 -18.08 3.31 -1.68
CA GLY A 23 -16.69 2.98 -1.93
C GLY A 23 -16.48 3.22 -3.41
N GLN A 24 -15.58 4.14 -3.78
CA GLN A 24 -15.38 4.50 -5.19
C GLN A 24 -15.16 3.20 -5.98
N GLN A 25 -16.11 2.89 -6.87
CA GLN A 25 -16.04 1.72 -7.72
C GLN A 25 -14.71 1.79 -8.50
N GLN A 26 -14.04 0.64 -8.69
CA GLN A 26 -12.88 0.57 -9.59
C GLN A 26 -13.23 1.22 -10.93
N CYS A 27 -12.24 1.85 -11.55
CA CYS A 27 -12.42 2.55 -12.82
C CYS A 27 -13.49 3.68 -12.81
N TYR A 28 -13.96 4.14 -11.64
CA TYR A 28 -15.11 5.05 -11.52
C TYR A 28 -16.40 4.51 -12.17
N GLY A 29 -16.50 3.19 -12.34
CA GLY A 29 -17.61 2.55 -13.06
C GLY A 29 -17.58 2.77 -14.58
N ILE A 30 -16.42 3.15 -15.13
CA ILE A 30 -16.19 3.28 -16.57
C ILE A 30 -15.53 1.99 -17.06
N ASP A 31 -16.03 1.46 -18.17
CA ASP A 31 -15.48 0.27 -18.80
C ASP A 31 -14.16 0.58 -19.54
N PRO A 32 -13.29 -0.41 -19.75
CA PRO A 32 -12.11 -0.24 -20.60
C PRO A 32 -12.46 0.26 -22.01
N GLN A 33 -11.54 0.99 -22.62
CA GLN A 33 -11.70 1.51 -23.98
C GLN A 33 -11.85 0.37 -24.98
N PRO A 34 -12.89 0.38 -25.83
CA PRO A 34 -13.08 -0.68 -26.83
C PRO A 34 -11.90 -0.87 -27.79
N ASP A 35 -11.13 0.19 -28.04
CA ASP A 35 -9.99 0.17 -28.97
C ASP A 35 -8.77 -0.60 -28.43
N LEU A 36 -8.72 -0.90 -27.11
CA LEU A 36 -7.62 -1.69 -26.52
C LEU A 36 -7.47 -3.06 -27.16
N VAL A 37 -8.55 -3.60 -27.75
CA VAL A 37 -8.54 -4.91 -28.42
C VAL A 37 -7.63 -4.92 -29.65
N ASN A 38 -7.23 -3.75 -30.17
CA ASN A 38 -6.31 -3.59 -31.30
C ASN A 38 -5.10 -2.73 -30.90
N PHE A 39 -4.42 -3.07 -29.82
CA PHE A 39 -3.28 -2.32 -29.31
C PHE A 39 -2.02 -2.53 -30.16
N LEU A 40 -1.56 -1.50 -30.90
CA LEU A 40 -0.39 -1.59 -31.79
C LEU A 40 -0.46 -2.74 -32.81
N GLY A 41 -1.69 -3.16 -33.18
CA GLY A 41 -1.93 -4.32 -34.02
C GLY A 41 -1.71 -5.68 -33.34
N ALA A 42 -1.64 -5.72 -32.00
CA ALA A 42 -1.88 -6.89 -31.16
C ALA A 42 -3.39 -7.03 -30.90
N GLU A 43 -3.88 -8.27 -30.88
CA GLU A 43 -5.28 -8.56 -30.55
C GLU A 43 -5.39 -8.90 -29.07
N LEU A 44 -5.99 -8.00 -28.27
CA LEU A 44 -6.17 -8.19 -26.83
C LEU A 44 -7.61 -8.60 -26.47
N SER A 45 -7.77 -9.39 -25.41
CA SER A 45 -9.06 -9.80 -24.85
C SER A 45 -9.70 -8.66 -24.05
N TYR A 46 -10.83 -8.14 -24.57
CA TYR A 46 -11.65 -7.16 -23.84
C TYR A 46 -12.16 -7.72 -22.51
N ASP A 47 -12.69 -8.95 -22.49
CA ASP A 47 -13.20 -9.57 -21.26
C ASP A 47 -12.11 -9.72 -20.19
N THR A 48 -10.87 -9.98 -20.61
CA THR A 48 -9.72 -10.00 -19.70
C THR A 48 -9.43 -8.59 -19.17
N ALA A 49 -9.45 -7.57 -20.02
CA ALA A 49 -9.27 -6.18 -19.59
C ALA A 49 -10.37 -5.75 -18.61
N ASP A 50 -11.64 -6.00 -18.93
CA ASP A 50 -12.79 -5.65 -18.09
C ASP A 50 -12.68 -6.33 -16.71
N HIS A 51 -12.32 -7.61 -16.69
CA HIS A 51 -12.15 -8.34 -15.45
C HIS A 51 -10.93 -7.85 -14.65
N ILE A 52 -9.75 -7.80 -15.26
CA ILE A 52 -8.48 -7.56 -14.57
C ILE A 52 -8.35 -6.09 -14.15
N CYS A 53 -8.72 -5.15 -15.00
CA CYS A 53 -8.49 -3.73 -14.77
C CYS A 53 -9.56 -3.10 -13.86
N CYS A 54 -10.82 -3.54 -13.97
CA CYS A 54 -11.96 -2.89 -13.31
C CYS A 54 -12.75 -3.76 -12.33
N HIS A 55 -12.51 -5.08 -12.27
CA HIS A 55 -13.27 -5.99 -11.40
C HIS A 55 -12.37 -6.93 -10.60
N ASN A 56 -11.12 -6.51 -10.38
CA ASN A 56 -10.10 -7.29 -9.69
C ASN A 56 -9.04 -6.38 -9.01
N HIS A 57 -8.60 -6.80 -7.82
CA HIS A 57 -7.56 -6.13 -7.05
C HIS A 57 -6.40 -7.05 -6.64
N ARG A 58 -6.41 -8.32 -7.07
CA ARG A 58 -5.49 -9.34 -6.54
C ARG A 58 -4.85 -10.22 -7.61
N LEU A 59 -5.60 -10.55 -8.66
CA LEU A 59 -5.12 -11.38 -9.75
C LEU A 59 -4.47 -10.51 -10.82
N ALA A 60 -3.79 -11.16 -11.75
CA ALA A 60 -3.23 -10.53 -12.95
C ALA A 60 -3.79 -11.28 -14.16
N GLU A 61 -3.62 -10.72 -15.35
CA GLU A 61 -3.69 -11.52 -16.57
C GLU A 61 -2.70 -12.69 -16.49
N TYR A 62 -2.92 -13.76 -17.24
CA TYR A 62 -2.07 -14.94 -17.10
C TYR A 62 -0.62 -14.68 -17.53
N ARG A 63 0.33 -15.36 -16.88
CA ARG A 63 1.76 -15.23 -17.17
C ARG A 63 2.07 -15.57 -18.62
N GLY A 64 2.74 -14.66 -19.34
CA GLY A 64 3.14 -14.85 -20.73
C GLY A 64 2.09 -14.39 -21.74
N TYR A 65 1.03 -13.71 -21.30
CA TYR A 65 0.03 -13.11 -22.20
C TYR A 65 0.68 -12.18 -23.24
N LEU A 66 1.70 -11.41 -22.85
CA LEU A 66 2.48 -10.56 -23.75
C LEU A 66 3.18 -11.32 -24.90
N GLU A 67 3.41 -12.62 -24.74
CA GLU A 67 4.08 -13.50 -25.71
C GLU A 67 3.08 -14.34 -26.52
N ALA A 68 1.79 -14.28 -26.19
CA ALA A 68 0.77 -15.03 -26.91
C ALA A 68 0.82 -14.71 -28.41
N PRO A 69 0.59 -15.68 -29.32
CA PRO A 69 0.77 -15.49 -30.77
C PRO A 69 0.01 -14.31 -31.38
N GLU A 70 -1.18 -14.02 -30.85
CA GLU A 70 -2.06 -12.91 -31.19
C GLU A 70 -1.60 -11.57 -30.61
N VAL A 71 -0.84 -11.60 -29.51
CA VAL A 71 -0.33 -10.41 -28.81
C VAL A 71 1.06 -10.05 -29.32
N ARG A 72 2.07 -10.89 -29.03
CA ARG A 72 3.49 -10.69 -29.36
C ARG A 72 3.95 -9.25 -29.17
N LEU A 73 3.79 -8.71 -27.97
CA LEU A 73 3.99 -7.28 -27.65
C LEU A 73 5.30 -6.73 -28.23
N PHE A 74 6.41 -7.42 -28.02
CA PHE A 74 7.73 -6.96 -28.45
C PHE A 74 7.96 -7.02 -29.96
N ASP A 75 7.14 -7.75 -30.72
CA ASP A 75 7.13 -7.70 -32.19
C ASP A 75 6.41 -6.44 -32.71
N LYS A 76 5.61 -5.77 -31.86
CA LYS A 76 4.82 -4.58 -32.21
C LYS A 76 5.52 -3.28 -31.87
N LEU A 77 6.43 -3.30 -30.91
CA LEU A 77 7.18 -2.13 -30.46
C LEU A 77 8.39 -1.88 -31.38
N ASP A 78 8.63 -0.62 -31.71
CA ASP A 78 9.86 -0.20 -32.37
C ASP A 78 11.00 -0.17 -31.33
N PRO A 79 12.07 -0.96 -31.51
CA PRO A 79 13.17 -1.07 -30.53
C PRO A 79 14.07 0.17 -30.48
N THR A 80 13.86 1.15 -31.36
CA THR A 80 14.73 2.33 -31.50
C THR A 80 14.18 3.58 -30.82
N VAL A 81 12.96 3.53 -30.30
CA VAL A 81 12.28 4.66 -29.66
C VAL A 81 11.69 4.26 -28.32
N GLU A 82 11.39 5.27 -27.49
CA GLU A 82 10.59 5.09 -26.29
C GLU A 82 9.10 5.08 -26.65
N HIS A 83 8.34 4.23 -25.98
CA HIS A 83 6.90 4.09 -26.14
C HIS A 83 6.20 4.57 -24.87
N VAL A 84 5.09 5.30 -25.07
CA VAL A 84 4.19 5.67 -23.98
C VAL A 84 3.08 4.64 -23.89
N PHE A 85 2.88 4.09 -22.69
CA PHE A 85 1.80 3.16 -22.38
C PHE A 85 0.72 3.90 -21.60
N TYR A 86 -0.53 3.75 -22.01
CA TYR A 86 -1.66 4.52 -21.49
C TYR A 86 -2.66 3.61 -20.76
N ASP A 87 -3.26 4.13 -19.70
CA ASP A 87 -4.35 3.49 -18.98
C ASP A 87 -5.45 3.03 -19.94
N SER A 88 -5.80 1.75 -19.93
CA SER A 88 -6.78 1.20 -20.86
C SER A 88 -8.22 1.65 -20.62
N VAL A 89 -8.51 2.31 -19.49
CA VAL A 89 -9.83 2.86 -19.16
C VAL A 89 -9.89 4.32 -19.54
N CYS A 90 -8.96 5.10 -18.99
CA CYS A 90 -9.06 6.54 -19.07
C CYS A 90 -7.98 7.20 -19.92
N GLY A 91 -7.03 6.46 -20.48
CA GLY A 91 -6.03 7.00 -21.41
C GLY A 91 -4.94 7.90 -20.80
N LEU A 92 -4.82 7.96 -19.46
CA LEU A 92 -3.69 8.66 -18.85
C LEU A 92 -2.37 7.97 -19.21
N PRO A 93 -1.30 8.70 -19.52
CA PRO A 93 0.00 8.08 -19.74
C PRO A 93 0.54 7.55 -18.41
N LEU A 94 0.94 6.29 -18.37
CA LEU A 94 1.37 5.60 -17.15
C LEU A 94 2.86 5.26 -17.15
N PHE A 95 3.40 4.89 -18.31
CA PHE A 95 4.80 4.50 -18.44
C PHE A 95 5.42 5.01 -19.73
N VAL A 96 6.72 5.30 -19.69
CA VAL A 96 7.56 5.57 -20.86
C VAL A 96 8.72 4.59 -20.84
N ALA A 97 8.78 3.67 -21.81
CA ALA A 97 9.79 2.61 -21.83
C ALA A 97 10.27 2.27 -23.25
N PRO A 98 11.51 1.79 -23.41
CA PRO A 98 12.53 1.61 -22.38
C PRO A 98 13.17 2.95 -21.97
N ARG A 99 13.37 3.20 -20.67
CA ARG A 99 14.05 4.42 -20.19
C ARG A 99 15.08 4.11 -19.12
N GLY A 100 16.28 4.69 -19.27
CA GLY A 100 17.42 4.40 -18.39
C GLY A 100 18.01 2.99 -18.58
N ARG A 101 17.59 2.27 -19.62
CA ARG A 101 18.08 0.96 -20.05
C ARG A 101 17.84 0.75 -21.54
N THR A 102 18.37 -0.32 -22.10
CA THR A 102 18.14 -0.72 -23.48
C THR A 102 16.77 -1.38 -23.68
N PHE A 103 16.28 -1.38 -24.92
CA PHE A 103 15.07 -2.12 -25.29
C PHE A 103 15.19 -3.61 -24.99
N GLU A 104 16.35 -4.21 -25.26
CA GLU A 104 16.56 -5.64 -25.04
C GLU A 104 16.52 -6.00 -23.54
N GLU A 105 17.03 -5.14 -22.66
CA GLU A 105 16.89 -5.32 -21.20
C GLU A 105 15.44 -5.20 -20.74
N PHE A 106 14.63 -4.31 -21.34
CA PHE A 106 13.19 -4.23 -21.05
C PHE A 106 12.45 -5.48 -21.52
N GLN A 107 12.74 -5.94 -22.73
CA GLN A 107 12.16 -7.14 -23.30
C GLN A 107 12.51 -8.40 -22.51
N GLU A 108 13.80 -8.62 -22.25
CA GLU A 108 14.28 -9.80 -21.52
C GLU A 108 13.67 -9.86 -20.11
N GLU A 109 13.64 -8.74 -19.39
CA GLU A 109 13.04 -8.70 -18.06
C GLU A 109 11.54 -8.99 -18.09
N SER A 110 10.82 -8.41 -19.05
CA SER A 110 9.38 -8.59 -19.18
C SER A 110 9.01 -10.03 -19.53
N ILE A 111 9.73 -10.67 -20.46
CA ILE A 111 9.57 -12.09 -20.82
C ILE A 111 9.93 -13.01 -19.65
N HIS A 112 11.05 -12.73 -18.97
CA HIS A 112 11.49 -13.50 -17.82
C HIS A 112 10.44 -13.51 -16.70
N HIS A 113 9.75 -12.40 -16.47
CA HIS A 113 8.68 -12.33 -15.48
C HIS A 113 7.31 -12.77 -16.02
N GLY A 114 7.07 -12.61 -17.32
CA GLY A 114 5.84 -12.95 -18.03
C GLY A 114 4.80 -11.83 -18.10
N TRP A 115 5.18 -10.61 -17.69
CA TRP A 115 4.39 -9.38 -17.76
C TRP A 115 5.32 -8.21 -18.07
N PRO A 116 4.85 -7.17 -18.79
CA PRO A 116 5.56 -5.89 -18.89
C PRO A 116 6.12 -5.46 -17.53
N SER A 117 7.44 -5.31 -17.46
CA SER A 117 8.16 -5.06 -16.21
C SER A 117 8.89 -3.74 -16.30
N PHE A 118 8.41 -2.72 -15.58
CA PHE A 118 8.95 -1.36 -15.62
C PHE A 118 9.82 -1.02 -14.41
N ARG A 119 10.69 -0.03 -14.57
CA ARG A 119 11.62 0.51 -13.57
C ARG A 119 11.21 1.92 -13.11
N PRO A 120 11.75 2.41 -11.98
CA PRO A 120 11.47 3.76 -11.50
C PRO A 120 11.65 4.87 -12.55
N ALA A 121 12.64 4.77 -13.43
CA ALA A 121 12.83 5.77 -14.48
C ALA A 121 11.70 5.80 -15.53
N GLU A 122 10.90 4.74 -15.63
CA GLU A 122 9.91 4.51 -16.68
C GLU A 122 8.47 4.82 -16.24
N ILE A 123 8.20 5.07 -14.95
CA ILE A 123 6.84 5.34 -14.45
C ILE A 123 6.51 6.84 -14.49
N ILE A 124 5.27 7.17 -14.86
CA ILE A 124 4.71 8.50 -14.70
C ILE A 124 4.00 8.56 -13.34
N SER A 125 4.75 8.90 -12.31
CA SER A 125 4.34 8.78 -10.90
C SER A 125 3.19 9.70 -10.51
N GLU A 126 2.95 10.79 -11.23
CA GLU A 126 1.78 11.67 -11.06
C GLU A 126 0.46 10.91 -11.32
N ASN A 127 0.50 9.95 -12.25
CA ASN A 127 -0.66 9.22 -12.75
C ASN A 127 -0.86 7.84 -12.10
N VAL A 128 0.07 7.41 -11.23
CA VAL A 128 0.05 6.08 -10.61
C VAL A 128 0.03 6.18 -9.08
N ILE A 129 -0.82 5.37 -8.47
CA ILE A 129 -0.94 5.15 -7.03
C ILE A 129 -0.31 3.78 -6.72
N ILE A 130 0.63 3.75 -5.77
CA ILE A 130 1.23 2.50 -5.28
C ILE A 130 0.82 2.30 -3.82
N HIS A 131 0.04 1.26 -3.55
CA HIS A 131 -0.48 0.88 -2.23
C HIS A 131 0.56 0.15 -1.39
N ASP A 132 0.43 0.19 -0.06
CA ASP A 132 1.42 -0.37 0.88
C ASP A 132 1.72 -1.86 0.68
N ASP A 133 0.74 -2.62 0.20
CA ASP A 133 0.86 -4.04 -0.14
C ASP A 133 1.52 -4.29 -1.50
N GLY A 134 1.92 -3.23 -2.20
CA GLY A 134 2.54 -3.27 -3.51
C GLY A 134 1.55 -3.20 -4.67
N ARG A 135 0.23 -3.30 -4.43
CA ARG A 135 -0.77 -3.13 -5.49
C ARG A 135 -0.62 -1.76 -6.15
N MET A 136 -0.80 -1.72 -7.47
CA MET A 136 -0.73 -0.48 -8.25
C MET A 136 -2.08 -0.19 -8.91
N GLU A 137 -2.47 1.08 -8.90
CA GLU A 137 -3.65 1.59 -9.57
C GLU A 137 -3.32 2.90 -10.28
N SER A 138 -4.01 3.23 -11.35
CA SER A 138 -3.93 4.58 -11.90
C SER A 138 -4.74 5.59 -11.08
N ARG A 139 -4.59 6.88 -11.38
CA ARG A 139 -5.50 7.93 -10.89
C ARG A 139 -6.94 7.75 -11.32
N CYS A 140 -7.19 6.91 -12.33
CA CYS A 140 -8.52 6.51 -12.79
C CYS A 140 -9.09 5.30 -12.05
N LYS A 141 -8.40 4.79 -11.01
CA LYS A 141 -8.77 3.59 -10.25
C LYS A 141 -8.74 2.30 -11.08
N THR A 142 -8.01 2.31 -12.19
CA THR A 142 -7.69 1.12 -12.98
C THR A 142 -6.66 0.31 -12.23
N HIS A 143 -6.90 -0.99 -11.99
CA HIS A 143 -5.86 -1.89 -11.47
C HIS A 143 -4.77 -2.08 -12.53
N LEU A 144 -3.50 -1.93 -12.13
CA LEU A 144 -2.37 -2.01 -13.05
C LEU A 144 -1.48 -3.25 -12.82
N GLY A 145 -1.55 -3.87 -11.65
CA GLY A 145 -0.64 -4.93 -11.25
C GLY A 145 0.03 -4.60 -9.91
N HIS A 146 1.32 -4.94 -9.77
CA HIS A 146 2.03 -4.85 -8.49
C HIS A 146 3.49 -4.37 -8.62
N ASN A 147 3.92 -3.54 -7.69
CA ASN A 147 5.33 -3.29 -7.42
C ASN A 147 5.91 -4.47 -6.63
N LEU A 148 6.95 -5.10 -7.19
CA LEU A 148 7.61 -6.29 -6.64
C LEU A 148 9.11 -6.05 -6.49
N PRO A 149 9.53 -5.30 -5.46
CA PRO A 149 10.92 -4.89 -5.30
C PRO A 149 11.85 -6.10 -5.12
N LYS A 150 12.97 -6.12 -5.83
CA LYS A 150 14.00 -7.15 -5.71
C LYS A 150 15.35 -6.51 -5.40
N GLY A 151 15.97 -6.94 -4.31
CA GLY A 151 17.30 -6.43 -3.93
C GLY A 151 17.33 -4.94 -3.56
N GLY A 152 16.19 -4.34 -3.24
CA GLY A 152 16.09 -2.90 -2.95
C GLY A 152 15.89 -2.02 -4.18
N VAL A 153 15.52 -2.60 -5.32
CA VAL A 153 15.12 -1.86 -6.52
C VAL A 153 13.69 -2.23 -6.87
N ASP A 154 12.84 -1.22 -7.06
CA ASP A 154 11.45 -1.42 -7.48
C ASP A 154 11.39 -2.07 -8.87
N ARG A 155 10.34 -2.86 -9.08
CA ARG A 155 10.02 -3.48 -10.36
C ARG A 155 8.50 -3.54 -10.46
N TYR A 156 7.95 -2.74 -11.36
CA TYR A 156 6.51 -2.68 -11.56
C TYR A 156 6.12 -3.76 -12.56
N CYS A 157 5.46 -4.80 -12.07
CA CYS A 157 4.96 -5.93 -12.85
C CYS A 157 3.52 -5.63 -13.22
N ILE A 158 3.29 -5.32 -14.50
CA ILE A 158 2.08 -4.63 -14.95
C ILE A 158 1.28 -5.49 -15.92
N ASP A 159 -0.04 -5.50 -15.76
CA ASP A 159 -0.98 -6.15 -16.67
C ASP A 159 -1.03 -5.41 -18.01
N LEU A 160 -0.68 -6.08 -19.11
CA LEU A 160 -0.64 -5.50 -20.45
C LEU A 160 -2.02 -4.96 -20.85
N VAL A 161 -3.09 -5.70 -20.58
CA VAL A 161 -4.46 -5.24 -20.87
C VAL A 161 -4.85 -3.94 -20.16
N CYS A 162 -4.16 -3.58 -19.08
CA CYS A 162 -4.45 -2.36 -18.30
C CYS A 162 -3.62 -1.14 -18.71
N ILE A 163 -2.67 -1.32 -19.64
CA ILE A 163 -1.81 -0.25 -20.17
C ILE A 163 -1.85 -0.14 -21.70
N ALA A 164 -2.88 -0.75 -22.30
CA ALA A 164 -3.12 -0.81 -23.73
C ALA A 164 -4.15 0.24 -24.21
N GLY A 165 -4.23 1.39 -23.53
CA GLY A 165 -5.16 2.46 -23.84
C GLY A 165 -4.74 3.37 -24.98
N ALA A 166 -5.70 4.12 -25.49
CA ALA A 166 -5.51 5.29 -26.32
C ALA A 166 -5.31 6.55 -25.44
N PRO A 167 -4.51 7.52 -25.90
CA PRO A 167 -4.19 8.72 -25.13
C PRO A 167 -5.42 9.55 -24.79
N LEU A 168 -5.49 10.04 -23.55
CA LEU A 168 -6.43 11.05 -23.10
C LEU A 168 -5.81 12.44 -23.19
N THR A 169 -6.50 13.32 -23.89
CA THR A 169 -6.18 14.74 -24.01
C THR A 169 -7.21 15.60 -23.27
N THR A 170 -6.82 16.82 -22.90
CA THR A 170 -7.70 17.76 -22.20
C THR A 170 -8.97 18.14 -22.99
N ASP A 171 -8.95 18.01 -24.32
CA ASP A 171 -10.08 18.34 -25.19
C ASP A 171 -11.14 17.23 -25.30
N ASP A 172 -10.81 16.00 -24.88
CA ASP A 172 -11.66 14.83 -25.04
C ASP A 172 -12.95 14.92 -24.21
N ALA A 173 -14.03 14.39 -24.78
CA ALA A 173 -15.30 14.27 -24.06
C ALA A 173 -15.15 13.40 -22.79
N MET A 174 -14.31 12.36 -22.87
CA MET A 174 -14.01 11.47 -21.73
C MET A 174 -13.34 12.22 -20.58
N TYR A 175 -12.41 13.13 -20.87
CA TYR A 175 -11.78 13.98 -19.85
C TYR A 175 -12.84 14.76 -19.07
N LYS A 176 -13.77 15.40 -19.80
CA LYS A 176 -14.90 16.14 -19.20
C LYS A 176 -15.81 15.24 -18.37
N SER A 177 -16.09 14.03 -18.85
CA SER A 177 -16.89 13.04 -18.11
C SER A 177 -16.20 12.60 -16.82
N LEU A 178 -14.90 12.31 -16.85
CA LEU A 178 -14.11 11.92 -15.68
C LEU A 178 -14.08 13.03 -14.63
N VAL A 179 -13.83 14.28 -15.05
CA VAL A 179 -13.89 15.44 -14.16
C VAL A 179 -15.29 15.59 -13.55
N SER A 180 -16.35 15.43 -14.35
CA SER A 180 -17.73 15.49 -13.84
C SER A 180 -18.08 14.36 -12.86
N ALA A 181 -17.44 13.19 -13.01
CA ALA A 181 -17.59 12.03 -12.13
C ALA A 181 -16.76 12.15 -10.84
N GLY A 182 -16.04 13.26 -10.65
CA GLY A 182 -15.21 13.50 -9.48
C GLY A 182 -13.87 12.77 -9.51
N ALA A 183 -13.42 12.30 -10.68
CA ALA A 183 -12.06 11.80 -10.82
C ALA A 183 -11.07 12.96 -10.58
N PRO A 184 -9.99 12.76 -9.81
CA PRO A 184 -9.00 13.80 -9.49
C PRO A 184 -8.04 14.03 -10.67
N ILE A 185 -8.61 14.25 -11.86
CA ILE A 185 -7.92 14.42 -13.15
C ILE A 185 -7.98 15.87 -13.62
N GLY A 186 -8.87 16.68 -13.02
CA GLY A 186 -9.03 18.09 -13.35
C GLY A 186 -7.84 18.94 -12.88
N VAL A 187 -7.43 19.87 -13.74
CA VAL A 187 -6.53 20.98 -13.39
C VAL A 187 -7.13 21.72 -12.21
N VAL A 188 -6.45 21.74 -11.07
CA VAL A 188 -6.70 22.73 -10.04
C VAL A 188 -6.26 24.05 -10.64
N GLU A 189 -7.19 24.85 -11.19
CA GLU A 189 -6.89 26.23 -11.53
C GLU A 189 -6.39 26.90 -10.24
N GLN A 190 -5.16 27.38 -10.29
CA GLN A 190 -4.45 27.95 -9.13
C GLN A 190 -5.07 29.28 -8.64
N ASP A 191 -6.11 29.76 -9.33
CA ASP A 191 -6.73 31.07 -9.12
C ASP A 191 -7.91 31.04 -8.11
N ASP A 192 -8.42 29.87 -7.71
CA ASP A 192 -9.59 29.78 -6.81
C ASP A 192 -9.25 29.66 -5.31
N MET A 193 -7.96 29.56 -4.93
CA MET A 193 -7.56 29.39 -3.52
C MET A 193 -7.55 30.68 -2.67
N MET A 194 -8.16 31.77 -3.13
CA MET A 194 -8.30 32.99 -2.33
C MET A 194 -9.74 33.36 -1.94
N ASN A 195 -10.73 32.48 -2.13
CA ASN A 195 -12.08 32.78 -1.65
C ASN A 195 -12.90 31.55 -1.26
N GLY A 196 -12.61 30.96 -0.09
CA GLY A 196 -13.39 29.85 0.45
C GLY A 196 -13.21 29.68 1.95
N SER A 197 -14.01 30.40 2.73
CA SER A 197 -14.15 30.18 4.17
C SER A 197 -14.69 28.78 4.48
N GLY A 198 -13.96 28.05 5.34
CA GLY A 198 -14.49 27.20 6.41
C GLY A 198 -15.35 26.00 6.01
N GLY A 199 -14.74 24.82 6.00
CA GLY A 199 -15.42 23.54 6.17
C GLY A 199 -14.55 22.59 6.98
N ASP A 200 -14.98 22.25 8.19
CA ASP A 200 -14.36 21.24 9.03
C ASP A 200 -14.55 19.85 8.37
N GLY A 201 -13.57 19.45 7.56
CA GLY A 201 -13.48 18.12 6.97
C GLY A 201 -12.72 17.17 7.89
N ASP A 202 -13.34 16.04 8.19
CA ASP A 202 -12.85 14.92 9.00
C ASP A 202 -11.52 14.37 8.46
N MET A 203 -10.42 14.69 9.14
CA MET A 203 -9.07 14.22 8.83
C MET A 203 -8.88 12.77 9.30
N ASN A 204 -9.12 11.77 8.43
CA ASN A 204 -8.64 10.40 8.61
C ASN A 204 -8.49 9.61 7.29
N ASP A 205 -8.05 10.25 6.19
CA ASP A 205 -7.47 9.52 5.05
C ASP A 205 -5.93 9.68 5.09
N PRO A 206 -5.16 8.61 5.35
CA PRO A 206 -3.71 8.68 5.49
C PRO A 206 -2.95 8.93 4.18
N TYR A 207 -3.60 9.06 3.02
CA TYR A 207 -2.93 9.24 1.72
C TYR A 207 -2.74 10.68 1.23
N GLU A 208 -3.04 11.71 2.03
CA GLU A 208 -2.84 13.11 1.62
C GLU A 208 -1.39 13.63 1.80
N LYS A 209 -0.47 12.79 2.24
CA LYS A 209 0.91 13.20 2.56
C LYS A 209 1.91 12.79 1.48
N GLY A 210 1.70 13.27 0.27
CA GLY A 210 2.68 13.16 -0.82
C GLY A 210 2.03 13.32 -2.19
N ASN A 211 2.33 14.44 -2.85
CA ASN A 211 1.96 14.76 -4.23
C ASN A 211 0.55 15.35 -4.46
N LEU A 212 0.39 16.63 -4.07
CA LEU A 212 -0.57 17.58 -4.66
C LEU A 212 -0.08 18.05 -6.05
N GLY A 213 0.38 17.10 -6.88
CA GLY A 213 0.74 17.31 -8.27
C GLY A 213 -0.40 16.81 -9.13
N GLY A 214 -0.93 17.68 -10.00
CA GLY A 214 -2.00 17.33 -10.93
C GLY A 214 -1.62 16.12 -11.80
N VAL A 215 -2.64 15.40 -12.24
CA VAL A 215 -2.51 14.39 -13.29
C VAL A 215 -1.89 15.01 -14.55
N ILE A 216 -1.03 14.26 -15.24
CA ILE A 216 -0.43 14.66 -16.52
C ILE A 216 -1.21 13.97 -17.64
N THR A 217 -1.91 14.73 -18.49
CA THR A 217 -2.59 14.17 -19.68
C THR A 217 -1.59 13.96 -20.84
N ALA A 218 -2.01 13.25 -21.88
CA ALA A 218 -1.14 12.93 -23.02
C ALA A 218 -0.63 14.18 -23.76
N ASP A 219 -1.43 15.24 -23.86
CA ASP A 219 -1.06 16.52 -24.46
C ASP A 219 -0.14 17.37 -23.58
N GLN A 220 -0.07 17.07 -22.28
CA GLN A 220 0.81 17.75 -21.32
C GLN A 220 2.15 17.04 -21.12
N LEU A 221 2.24 15.75 -21.47
CA LEU A 221 3.46 14.97 -21.35
C LEU A 221 4.45 15.32 -22.46
N ASP A 222 5.52 16.02 -22.11
CA ASP A 222 6.72 16.12 -22.94
C ASP A 222 7.66 14.95 -22.63
N THR A 223 7.65 13.92 -23.48
CA THR A 223 8.45 12.72 -23.27
C THR A 223 9.95 13.00 -23.32
N GLU A 224 10.42 14.00 -24.08
CA GLU A 224 11.87 14.28 -24.20
C GLU A 224 12.46 14.84 -22.91
N THR A 225 11.65 15.59 -22.15
CA THR A 225 12.09 16.29 -20.94
C THR A 225 11.55 15.69 -19.64
N TYR A 226 10.53 14.84 -19.72
CA TYR A 226 9.96 14.19 -18.55
C TYR A 226 11.00 13.35 -17.81
N VAL A 227 11.11 13.55 -16.50
CA VAL A 227 11.89 12.72 -15.59
C VAL A 227 10.94 12.21 -14.53
N SER A 228 10.89 10.90 -14.36
CA SER A 228 10.02 10.30 -13.34
C SER A 228 10.33 10.86 -11.95
N SER A 229 9.28 11.17 -11.20
CA SER A 229 9.40 11.56 -9.80
C SER A 229 9.46 10.34 -8.87
N ALA A 230 9.39 9.11 -9.39
CA ALA A 230 9.48 7.91 -8.57
C ALA A 230 10.87 7.81 -7.94
N GLU A 231 10.90 7.66 -6.61
CA GLU A 231 12.14 7.39 -5.91
C GLU A 231 12.69 6.03 -6.38
N GLU A 232 13.99 5.97 -6.66
CA GLU A 232 14.69 4.69 -6.72
C GLU A 232 14.64 4.10 -5.31
N PHE A 233 13.65 3.23 -5.04
CA PHE A 233 13.30 2.62 -3.74
C PHE A 233 12.12 3.32 -3.02
N SER A 234 10.90 2.87 -3.32
CA SER A 234 9.65 3.26 -2.63
C SER A 234 9.57 2.91 -1.12
N GLY A 235 10.66 2.44 -0.51
CA GLY A 235 10.69 2.04 0.90
C GLY A 235 9.96 0.72 1.22
N LYS A 236 9.32 0.08 0.23
CA LYS A 236 8.54 -1.17 0.38
C LYS A 236 9.43 -2.41 0.36
N TYR A 237 10.50 -2.37 1.16
CA TYR A 237 11.36 -3.53 1.40
C TYR A 237 10.66 -4.49 2.37
N ASN A 238 10.87 -5.80 2.19
CA ASN A 238 10.67 -6.73 3.30
C ASN A 238 11.74 -6.45 4.35
N ASP A 239 11.42 -5.53 5.26
CA ASP A 239 12.30 -5.04 6.32
C ASP A 239 12.81 -6.08 7.29
N TRP A 240 12.46 -7.36 7.12
CA TRP A 240 12.96 -8.45 7.95
C TRP A 240 14.43 -8.31 8.33
N LYS A 241 15.34 -8.03 7.39
CA LYS A 241 16.78 -7.88 7.73
C LYS A 241 17.07 -6.64 8.57
N ARG A 242 16.44 -5.51 8.24
CA ARG A 242 16.56 -4.24 8.99
C ARG A 242 15.95 -4.38 10.38
N ASN A 243 14.77 -4.96 10.48
CA ASN A 243 14.03 -5.21 11.71
C ASN A 243 14.77 -6.21 12.61
N VAL A 244 15.35 -7.28 12.05
CA VAL A 244 16.22 -8.21 12.78
C VAL A 244 17.47 -7.50 13.29
N ALA A 245 18.08 -6.62 12.50
CA ALA A 245 19.24 -5.84 12.95
C ALA A 245 18.88 -4.87 14.09
N ILE A 246 17.75 -4.15 13.98
CA ILE A 246 17.25 -3.24 15.02
C ILE A 246 16.90 -4.03 16.29
N ALA A 247 16.23 -5.18 16.16
CA ALA A 247 15.90 -6.06 17.27
C ALA A 247 17.16 -6.60 17.96
N ALA A 248 18.17 -7.05 17.20
CA ALA A 248 19.44 -7.49 17.75
C ALA A 248 20.18 -6.37 18.49
N ALA A 249 20.20 -5.15 17.93
CA ALA A 249 20.84 -3.99 18.56
C ALA A 249 20.13 -3.54 19.85
N THR A 250 18.80 -3.55 19.86
CA THR A 250 18.00 -3.22 21.06
C THR A 250 18.16 -4.26 22.16
N VAL A 251 18.09 -5.55 21.83
CA VAL A 251 18.36 -6.64 22.80
C VAL A 251 19.79 -6.57 23.34
N GLY A 252 20.78 -6.37 22.48
CA GLY A 252 22.18 -6.22 22.89
C GLY A 252 22.38 -5.05 23.85
N SER A 253 21.76 -3.90 23.55
CA SER A 253 21.83 -2.71 24.41
C SER A 253 21.19 -2.95 25.78
N LEU A 254 20.03 -3.61 25.83
CA LEU A 254 19.37 -3.98 27.09
C LEU A 254 20.23 -4.93 27.93
N LEU A 255 20.90 -5.90 27.31
CA LEU A 255 21.82 -6.81 28.01
C LEU A 255 23.01 -6.07 28.62
N VAL A 256 23.58 -5.08 27.92
CA VAL A 256 24.68 -4.26 28.43
C VAL A 256 24.22 -3.44 29.64
N VAL A 257 23.03 -2.83 29.58
CA VAL A 257 22.45 -2.07 30.70
C VAL A 257 22.18 -2.97 31.90
N LEU A 258 21.60 -4.16 31.68
CA LEU A 258 21.35 -5.15 32.73
C LEU A 258 22.66 -5.63 33.38
N PHE A 259 23.68 -5.88 32.58
CA PHE A 259 25.00 -6.28 33.08
C PHE A 259 25.64 -5.17 33.92
N ALA A 260 25.61 -3.91 33.44
CA ALA A 260 26.10 -2.77 34.19
C ALA A 260 25.36 -2.59 35.53
N PHE A 261 24.03 -2.73 35.52
CA PHE A 261 23.21 -2.70 36.73
C PHE A 261 23.57 -3.83 37.71
N PHE A 262 23.80 -5.04 37.22
CA PHE A 262 24.20 -6.17 38.05
C PHE A 262 25.60 -5.98 38.65
N CYS A 263 26.56 -5.48 37.86
CA CYS A 263 27.88 -5.08 38.34
C CYS A 263 27.80 -4.00 39.42
N PHE A 264 26.93 -2.99 39.24
CA PHE A 264 26.71 -1.92 40.21
C PHE A 264 26.12 -2.45 41.53
N ARG A 265 25.08 -3.30 41.47
CA ARG A 265 24.48 -3.93 42.67
C ARG A 265 25.50 -4.78 43.43
N LYS A 266 26.32 -5.57 42.74
CA LYS A 266 27.36 -6.40 43.36
C LYS A 266 28.45 -5.55 44.04
N LYS A 267 28.80 -4.38 43.46
CA LYS A 267 29.76 -3.44 44.04
C LYS A 267 29.21 -2.74 45.29
N CYS A 268 27.92 -2.38 45.30
CA CYS A 268 27.25 -1.80 46.47
C CYS A 268 27.04 -2.81 47.62
N SER A 269 26.78 -4.09 47.30
CA SER A 269 26.64 -5.15 48.31
C SER A 269 27.95 -5.42 49.09
N LYS A 270 29.12 -5.30 48.45
CA LYS A 270 30.43 -5.50 49.11
C LYS A 270 30.85 -4.38 50.06
N LYS A 271 30.15 -3.25 50.12
CA LYS A 271 30.45 -2.12 51.03
C LYS A 271 29.75 -2.20 52.39
N LYS A 272 28.95 -3.23 52.67
CA LYS A 272 28.36 -3.46 53.99
C LYS A 272 29.02 -4.67 54.68
N LYS A 273 30.18 -4.44 55.30
CA LYS A 273 30.72 -5.30 56.36
C LYS A 273 31.09 -4.41 57.54
N PRO A 274 30.28 -4.33 58.60
CA PRO A 274 30.65 -3.62 59.83
C PRO A 274 31.42 -4.53 60.80
N ASP A 275 32.47 -3.98 61.39
CA ASP A 275 33.27 -4.62 62.44
C ASP A 275 32.65 -4.42 63.85
N ASN A 276 32.57 -5.54 64.58
CA ASN A 276 32.66 -5.78 66.04
C ASN A 276 31.65 -5.24 67.09
N ALA A 277 31.09 -6.23 67.82
CA ALA A 277 31.06 -6.43 69.29
C ALA A 277 30.61 -5.32 70.27
N GLY A 278 29.68 -5.69 71.19
CA GLY A 278 29.70 -5.19 72.58
C GLY A 278 28.40 -4.67 73.20
N MET A 279 27.76 -5.53 74.00
CA MET A 279 27.14 -5.27 75.32
C MET A 279 25.92 -4.32 75.53
N ALA A 280 24.87 -4.93 76.09
CA ALA A 280 23.97 -4.49 77.18
C ALA A 280 22.84 -3.45 76.98
N ALA A 281 21.62 -3.99 77.06
CA ALA A 281 20.52 -3.66 77.98
C ALA A 281 19.72 -2.34 77.84
N ARG A 282 18.42 -2.47 77.51
CA ARG A 282 17.29 -2.14 78.43
C ARG A 282 15.93 -2.66 77.94
N LYS A 283 15.14 -3.09 78.92
CA LYS A 283 13.76 -3.64 78.90
C LYS A 283 12.68 -2.56 78.69
N SER A 284 11.61 -2.89 77.96
CA SER A 284 10.17 -2.74 78.34
C SER A 284 9.29 -3.11 77.14
N VAL A 285 8.64 -4.29 77.12
CA VAL A 285 7.21 -4.53 77.47
C VAL A 285 6.22 -3.71 76.63
N VAL A 286 5.47 -4.35 75.72
CA VAL A 286 4.00 -4.59 75.73
C VAL A 286 3.63 -5.36 74.44
N ALA A 287 2.78 -6.37 74.61
CA ALA A 287 2.29 -7.33 73.63
C ALA A 287 1.00 -6.87 72.93
N VAL A 288 0.76 -7.36 71.70
CA VAL A 288 -0.49 -7.84 71.01
C VAL A 288 0.00 -8.27 69.61
N GLY A 289 -0.31 -9.38 68.95
CA GLY A 289 -1.26 -10.49 69.04
C GLY A 289 -1.32 -11.12 67.62
N GLU A 290 -1.47 -12.45 67.53
CA GLU A 290 -1.58 -13.33 66.34
C GLU A 290 -2.63 -12.87 65.29
N GLU A 291 -2.60 -13.27 64.00
CA GLU A 291 -2.76 -14.63 63.40
C GLU A 291 -2.18 -14.65 61.95
N GLU A 292 -1.41 -15.65 61.52
CA GLU A 292 -1.72 -17.02 61.02
C GLU A 292 -2.35 -17.12 59.61
N GLY A 293 -1.76 -18.00 58.78
CA GLY A 293 -2.24 -18.40 57.44
C GLY A 293 -1.08 -18.63 56.45
N LYS A 294 -0.19 -19.62 56.63
CA LYS A 294 -0.33 -21.07 56.32
C LYS A 294 -0.64 -21.30 54.83
N MET A 295 0.37 -21.53 53.98
CA MET A 295 1.04 -22.81 53.64
C MET A 295 0.51 -23.37 52.31
N LEU A 296 1.46 -23.48 51.37
CA LEU A 296 1.67 -24.43 50.25
C LEU A 296 0.92 -25.78 50.37
N PRO A 297 0.86 -26.66 49.33
CA PRO A 297 1.82 -26.81 48.22
C PRO A 297 1.25 -27.26 46.86
N GLU A 298 2.18 -27.49 45.90
CA GLU A 298 2.21 -28.60 44.92
C GLU A 298 1.04 -28.75 43.91
N GLU A 299 1.15 -29.26 42.69
CA GLU A 299 1.97 -30.32 42.09
C GLU A 299 1.76 -30.20 40.54
N THR A 300 2.80 -30.44 39.74
CA THR A 300 2.93 -31.50 38.71
C THR A 300 2.50 -31.23 37.26
N ASN A 301 3.47 -31.53 36.37
CA ASN A 301 3.37 -32.32 35.12
C ASN A 301 2.54 -31.74 33.96
N ASP A 302 2.76 -32.06 32.68
CA ASP A 302 3.66 -32.97 31.97
C ASP A 302 3.68 -32.51 30.49
N ASP A 303 4.69 -33.02 29.77
CA ASP A 303 4.76 -33.29 28.33
C ASP A 303 3.60 -32.91 27.38
N SER A 304 3.94 -32.35 26.22
CA SER A 304 3.78 -33.11 24.96
C SER A 304 4.33 -32.38 23.73
N SER A 305 5.09 -33.17 22.98
CA SER A 305 5.49 -33.03 21.58
C SER A 305 4.33 -32.93 20.60
N GLY A 306 4.53 -32.27 19.47
CA GLY A 306 3.62 -32.35 18.32
C GLY A 306 4.17 -31.71 17.06
N THR A 307 4.99 -32.46 16.33
CA THR A 307 5.29 -32.26 14.90
C THR A 307 4.07 -32.54 14.04
N HIS A 308 3.81 -31.75 12.99
CA HIS A 308 3.20 -32.29 11.77
C HIS A 308 3.65 -31.53 10.52
N SER A 309 4.26 -32.29 9.62
CA SER A 309 4.54 -32.00 8.21
C SER A 309 3.37 -32.44 7.33
N ASN A 310 3.48 -32.10 6.04
CA ASN A 310 2.78 -32.60 4.83
C ASN A 310 1.58 -31.76 4.37
N GLU A 311 1.23 -31.62 3.10
CA GLU A 311 1.80 -31.81 1.74
C GLU A 311 0.62 -31.40 0.79
N ASP A 312 0.94 -30.96 -0.42
CA ASP A 312 0.23 -31.16 -1.68
C ASP A 312 -1.31 -31.05 -1.77
N VAL A 313 -1.78 -30.02 -2.50
CA VAL A 313 -2.62 -30.12 -3.73
C VAL A 313 -2.27 -28.94 -4.65
#